data_AF-A0A6P0I797-F1
#
_entry.id   AF-A0A6P0I797-F1
#
_cell.length_a   1.000
_cell.length_b   1.000
_cell.length_c   1.000
_cell.angle_alpha   90.00
_cell.angle_beta   90.00
_cell.angle_gamma   90.00
#
_symmetry.space_group_name_H-M   'P 1'
#
loop_
_entity.id
_entity.type
_entity.pdbx_description
1 polymer ?
#
loop_
_entity_poly.entity_id
_entity_poly.type
_entity_poly.pdbx_seq_one_letter_code
_entity_poly.pdbx_strand_id
1 'polypeptide(L)' 'MAKEELLEFPGVVKELLPNATFRVELENGHEIIAHTAGKMRKNR' A
#
# COMPACT_ATOMS: atom_id res chain seq x y z
N MET A 1 -5.92 13.01 19.49
CA MET A 1 -5.71 13.76 18.23
C MET A 1 -6.44 12.98 17.15
N ALA A 2 -7.25 13.68 16.34
CA ALA A 2 -8.28 13.09 15.49
C ALA A 2 -7.72 11.94 14.63
N LYS A 3 -8.41 10.80 14.64
CA LYS A 3 -8.10 9.70 13.72
C LYS A 3 -8.46 10.21 12.32
N GLU A 4 -7.45 10.48 11.50
CA GLU A 4 -7.65 10.66 10.07
C GLU A 4 -8.37 9.41 9.54
N GLU A 5 -9.46 9.60 8.79
CA GLU A 5 -10.11 8.51 8.11
C GLU A 5 -9.17 7.99 7.04
N LEU A 6 -8.81 6.71 7.15
CA LEU A 6 -8.05 6.01 6.14
C LEU A 6 -8.98 5.77 4.96
N LEU A 7 -8.67 6.35 3.79
CA LEU A 7 -9.33 5.96 2.56
C LEU A 7 -8.69 4.67 2.04
N GLU A 8 -9.55 3.70 1.73
CA GLU A 8 -9.17 2.44 1.11
C GLU A 8 -9.44 2.51 -0.39
N PHE A 9 -8.43 2.13 -1.18
CA PHE A 9 -8.54 2.07 -2.63
C PHE A 9 -8.09 0.70 -3.15
N PRO A 10 -8.83 0.11 -4.10
CA PRO A 10 -8.35 -1.06 -4.82
C PRO A 10 -7.22 -0.67 -5.78
N GLY A 11 -6.24 -1.56 -5.90
CA GLY A 11 -5.10 -1.38 -6.80
C GLY A 11 -4.35 -2.70 -7.02
N VAL A 12 -3.54 -2.74 -8.07
CA VAL A 12 -2.77 -3.92 -8.48
C VAL A 12 -1.28 -3.66 -8.28
N VAL A 13 -0.58 -4.62 -7.66
CA VAL A 13 0.88 -4.56 -7.50
C VAL A 13 1.54 -4.76 -8.86
N LYS A 14 2.25 -3.74 -9.35
CA LYS A 14 2.99 -3.75 -10.62
C LYS A 14 4.42 -4.24 -10.44
N GLU A 15 5.13 -3.72 -9.44
CA GLU A 15 6.55 -4.02 -9.22
C GLU A 15 6.91 -4.15 -7.74
N LEU A 16 7.91 -5.00 -7.47
CA LEU A 16 8.54 -5.16 -6.17
C LEU A 16 9.77 -4.26 -6.09
N LEU A 17 9.84 -3.41 -5.08
CA LEU A 17 10.97 -2.48 -4.88
C LEU A 17 11.87 -2.96 -3.71
N PRO A 18 13.16 -2.60 -3.74
CA PRO A 18 14.04 -2.80 -2.59
C PRO A 18 13.49 -2.05 -1.37
N ASN A 19 13.66 -2.62 -0.17
CA ASN A 19 13.09 -2.17 1.12
C ASN A 19 11.66 -2.62 1.44
N ALA A 20 11.17 -3.70 0.80
CA ALA A 20 9.84 -4.27 1.06
C ALA A 20 8.69 -3.27 0.83
N THR A 21 8.88 -2.42 -0.16
CA THR A 21 7.87 -1.53 -0.75
C THR A 21 7.44 -2.07 -2.10
N PHE A 22 6.26 -1.67 -2.53
CA PHE A 22 5.60 -2.17 -3.73
C PHE A 22 5.12 -0.98 -4.55
N ARG A 23 5.34 -1.00 -5.85
CA ARG A 23 4.67 -0.08 -6.76
C ARG A 23 3.27 -0.64 -7.04
N VAL A 24 2.26 0.11 -6.66
CA VAL A 24 0.84 -0.26 -6.84
C VAL A 24 0.22 0.73 -7.80
N GLU A 25 -0.41 0.22 -8.84
CA GLU A 25 -1.23 1.02 -9.75
C GLU A 25 -2.68 0.95 -9.27
N LEU A 26 -3.26 2.11 -9.03
CA LEU A 26 -4.66 2.26 -8.67
C LEU A 26 -5.53 2.23 -9.93
N GLU A 27 -6.81 1.87 -9.79
CA GLU A 27 -7.74 1.80 -10.93
C GLU A 27 -7.95 3.15 -11.64
N ASN A 28 -7.62 4.25 -10.98
CA ASN A 28 -7.65 5.60 -11.54
C ASN A 28 -6.42 5.94 -12.42
N GLY A 29 -5.49 4.99 -12.62
CA GLY A 29 -4.29 5.16 -13.44
C GLY A 29 -3.12 5.83 -12.71
N HIS A 30 -3.23 6.06 -11.40
CA HIS A 30 -2.12 6.59 -10.60
C HIS A 30 -1.26 5.46 -10.01
N GLU A 31 0.06 5.63 -10.12
CA GLU A 31 1.02 4.76 -9.47
C GLU A 31 1.43 5.33 -8.10
N ILE A 32 1.36 4.49 -7.07
CA ILE A 32 1.75 4.82 -5.71
C ILE A 32 2.77 3.82 -5.18
N ILE A 33 3.51 4.24 -4.15
CA ILE A 33 4.40 3.35 -3.40
C ILE A 33 3.68 2.91 -2.12
N ALA A 34 3.39 1.62 -2.02
CA ALA A 34 2.75 1.01 -0.86
C ALA A 34 3.76 0.18 -0.06
N HIS A 35 3.45 -0.06 1.21
CA HIS A 35 4.20 -0.97 2.08
C HIS A 35 3.22 -1.90 2.79
N THR A 36 3.70 -3.07 3.19
CA THR A 36 2.90 -4.02 3.96
C THR A 36 2.48 -3.42 5.30
N ALA A 37 1.19 -3.51 5.63
CA ALA A 37 0.68 -3.05 6.91
C ALA A 37 1.42 -3.73 8.08
N GLY A 38 1.76 -2.94 9.11
CA GLY A 38 2.49 -3.45 10.27
C GLY A 38 1.79 -4.61 10.99
N LYS A 39 0.46 -4.70 10.91
CA LYS A 39 -0.32 -5.84 11.43
C LYS A 39 -0.04 -7.14 10.64
N MET A 40 0.07 -7.08 9.31
CA MET A 40 0.46 -8.25 8.50
C MET A 40 1.90 -8.70 8.80
N ARG A 41 2.80 -7.76 9.09
CA ARG A 41 4.18 -8.09 9.47
C ARG A 41 4.29 -8.79 10.84
N LYS A 42 3.38 -8.49 11.77
CA LYS A 42 3.35 -9.09 13.12
C LYS A 42 2.70 -10.48 13.15
N ASN A 43 1.77 -10.78 12.25
CA ASN A 43 1.10 -12.08 12.15
C ASN A 43 1.87 -13.08 11.27
N ARG A 44 3.19 -13.11 11.37
CA ARG A 44 4.02 -14.10 10.67
C ARG A 44 4.14 -15.38 11.48
#